data_AF-A0A090VV14-F1
#
_entry.id   AF-A0A090VV14-F1
#
_cell.length_a   1.000
_cell.length_b   1.000
_cell.length_c   1.000
_cell.angle_alpha   90.00
_cell.angle_beta   90.00
_cell.angle_gamma   90.00
#
_symmetry.space_group_name_H-M   'P 1'
#
loop_
_entity.id
_entity.type
_entity.pdbx_description
1 polymer ?
#
loop_
_entity_poly.entity_id
_entity_poly.type
_entity_poly.pdbx_seq_one_letter_code
_entity_poly.pdbx_strand_id
1 'polypeptide(L)' 'MKSPTVLPLAQEGWSSVHSVISKNEFWDVIDDLKAKGAQGILVCPIEKMVL' A
#
# COMPACT_ATOMS: atom_id res chain seq x y z
N MET A 1 -7.07 8.79 4.40
CA MET A 1 -7.74 9.01 3.09
C MET A 1 -8.48 7.74 2.73
N LYS A 2 -9.76 7.83 2.36
CA LYS A 2 -10.75 6.76 2.59
C LYS A 2 -10.96 5.72 1.47
N SER A 3 -10.10 5.62 0.47
CA SER A 3 -10.22 4.53 -0.52
C SER A 3 -8.85 4.15 -1.08
N PRO A 4 -8.40 2.90 -0.91
CA PRO A 4 -7.28 2.41 -1.69
C PRO A 4 -7.67 2.30 -3.16
N THR A 5 -6.82 2.77 -4.07
CA THR A 5 -7.00 2.52 -5.49
C THR A 5 -6.50 1.11 -5.78
N VAL A 6 -7.37 0.28 -6.35
CA VAL A 6 -7.03 -1.10 -6.76
C VAL A 6 -6.98 -1.16 -8.28
N LEU A 7 -5.83 -1.51 -8.84
CA LEU A 7 -5.66 -1.71 -10.28
C LEU A 7 -5.32 -3.20 -10.54
N PRO A 8 -6.03 -3.87 -11.46
CA PRO A 8 -5.68 -5.24 -11.84
C PRO A 8 -4.32 -5.22 -12.57
N LEU A 9 -3.44 -6.14 -12.19
CA LEU A 9 -2.15 -6.31 -12.86
C LEU A 9 -2.31 -7.24 -14.08
N ALA A 10 -1.33 -7.19 -14.99
CA ALA A 10 -1.29 -8.06 -16.17
C ALA A 10 -1.22 -9.56 -15.81
N GLN A 11 -0.84 -9.88 -14.57
CA GLN A 11 -0.85 -11.23 -14.04
C GLN A 11 -2.18 -11.52 -13.37
N GLU A 12 -2.86 -12.57 -13.83
CA GLU A 12 -4.13 -13.01 -13.28
C GLU A 12 -4.03 -13.31 -11.78
N GLY A 13 -5.01 -12.84 -11.01
CA GLY A 13 -5.03 -12.97 -9.55
C GLY A 13 -4.20 -11.92 -8.78
N TRP A 14 -3.50 -11.02 -9.47
CA TRP A 14 -2.74 -9.95 -8.85
C TRP A 14 -3.41 -8.59 -9.01
N SER A 15 -3.31 -7.77 -7.97
CA SER A 15 -3.78 -6.39 -7.99
C SER A 15 -2.76 -5.50 -7.30
N SER A 16 -2.50 -4.32 -7.86
CA SER A 16 -1.75 -3.29 -7.15
C SER A 16 -2.70 -2.48 -6.27
N VAL A 17 -2.26 -2.21 -5.05
CA VAL A 17 -3.02 -1.44 -4.06
C VAL A 17 -2.21 -0.22 -3.66
N HIS A 18 -2.79 0.95 -3.82
CA HIS A 18 -2.15 2.22 -3.46
C HIS A 18 -2.93 2.87 -2.31
N SER A 19 -2.26 3.10 -1.18
CA SER A 19 -2.86 3.70 0.00
C SER A 19 -1.88 4.61 0.73
N VAL A 20 -2.41 5.61 1.41
CA VAL A 20 -1.66 6.49 2.31
C VAL A 20 -1.91 6.03 3.73
N ILE A 21 -0.85 5.67 4.44
CA ILE A 21 -0.89 5.22 5.83
C ILE A 21 -0.10 6.16 6.75
N SER A 22 -0.46 6.18 8.04
CA SER A 22 0.28 6.96 9.04
C SER A 22 1.67 6.38 9.25
N LYS A 23 2.66 7.24 9.49
CA LYS A 23 4.04 6.82 9.78
C LYS A 23 4.12 5.92 11.02
N ASN A 24 3.24 6.13 11.99
CA ASN A 24 3.23 5.37 13.24
C ASN A 24 2.72 3.93 13.03
N GLU A 25 1.88 3.70 12.02
CA GLU A 25 1.31 2.38 11.69
C GLU A 25 2.10 1.68 10.57
N PHE A 26 3.17 2.31 10.07
CA PHE A 26 3.90 1.85 8.89
C PHE A 26 4.42 0.42 9.06
N TRP A 27 5.12 0.13 10.16
CA TRP A 27 5.72 -1.19 10.37
C TRP A 27 4.66 -2.28 10.56
N ASP A 28 3.66 -2.01 11.39
CA ASP A 28 2.56 -2.95 11.67
C ASP A 28 1.82 -3.33 10.38
N VAL A 29 1.49 -2.35 9.53
CA VAL A 29 0.80 -2.59 8.26
C VAL A 29 1.67 -3.37 7.28
N ILE A 30 2.97 -3.07 7.20
CA ILE A 30 3.88 -3.76 6.28
C ILE A 30 4.05 -5.23 6.68
N ASP A 31 4.18 -5.52 7.97
CA ASP A 31 4.32 -6.88 8.46
C ASP A 31 3.04 -7.69 8.26
N ASP A 32 1.86 -7.09 8.52
CA ASP A 32 0.57 -7.68 8.21
C ASP A 32 0.39 -7.98 6.71
N LEU A 33 0.80 -7.06 5.85
CA LEU A 33 0.73 -7.25 4.40
C LEU A 33 1.65 -8.38 3.94
N LYS A 34 2.88 -8.43 4.44
CA LYS A 34 3.82 -9.52 4.14
C LYS A 34 3.30 -10.87 4.63
N ALA A 35 2.72 -10.92 5.83
CA ALA A 35 2.11 -12.13 6.39
C ALA A 35 0.94 -12.65 5.53
N LYS A 36 0.21 -11.75 4.86
CA LYS A 36 -0.86 -12.08 3.91
C LYS A 36 -0.34 -12.40 2.49
N GLY A 37 0.97 -12.42 2.29
CA GLY A 37 1.60 -12.76 1.00
C GLY A 37 1.77 -11.58 0.06
N ALA A 38 1.66 -10.33 0.53
CA ALA A 38 1.95 -9.17 -0.30
C ALA A 38 3.43 -9.15 -0.69
N GLN A 39 3.71 -8.89 -1.96
CA GLN A 39 5.05 -8.80 -2.52
C GLN A 39 5.23 -7.48 -3.26
N GLY A 40 6.48 -7.03 -3.40
CA GLY A 40 6.79 -5.82 -4.16
C GLY A 40 6.30 -4.52 -3.52
N ILE A 41 6.31 -4.42 -2.18
CA ILE A 41 5.82 -3.23 -1.48
C ILE A 41 6.79 -2.05 -1.71
N LEU A 42 6.35 -1.05 -2.46
CA LEU A 42 7.07 0.20 -2.67
C LEU A 42 6.61 1.26 -1.67
N VAL A 43 7.56 1.97 -1.08
CA VAL A 43 7.29 3.01 -0.08
C VAL A 43 7.86 4.33 -0.56
N CYS A 44 7.00 5.35 -0.64
CA CYS A 44 7.39 6.70 -1.02
C CYS A 44 7.01 7.67 0.10
N PRO A 45 7.94 8.51 0.60
CA PRO A 45 7.59 9.55 1.55
C PRO A 45 6.72 10.62 0.87
N ILE A 46 5.72 11.14 1.59
CA ILE A 46 4.90 12.26 1.10
C ILE A 46 5.51 13.55 1.64
N GLU A 47 6.11 14.35 0.76
CA GLU A 47 6.77 15.61 1.14
C GLU A 47 5.78 16.75 1.38
N LYS A 48 4.73 16.83 0.57
CA LYS A 48 3.66 17.83 0.70
C LYS A 48 2.32 17.16 0.47
N MET A 49 1.39 17.41 1.38
CA MET A 49 -0.01 17.03 1.24
C MET A 49 -0.83 18.30 1.08
N VAL A 50 -1.55 18.41 -0.03
CA VAL A 50 -2.58 19.44 -0.23
C VAL A 50 -3.91 18.73 -0.09
N LEU A 51 -4.73 19.19 0.86
CA LEU A 51 -6.04 18.63 1.18
C LEU A 51 -7.15 19.38 0.45
#